data_AF-A0A351DEN3-F1
#
_entry.id   AF-A0A351DEN3-F1
#
_cell.length_a   1.000
_cell.length_b   1.000
_cell.length_c   1.000
_cell.angle_alpha   90.00
_cell.angle_beta   90.00
_cell.angle_gamma   90.00
#
_symmetry.space_group_name_H-M   'P 1'
#
loop_
_entity.id
_entity.type
_entity.pdbx_description
1 polymer ?
#
loop_
_entity_poly.entity_id
_entity_poly.type
_entity_poly.pdbx_seq_one_letter_code
_entity_poly.pdbx_strand_id
1 'polypeptide(L)'
;MLPVLVCAGCLVIIIFVYLKTRTKSERKAFSIPKSQSIKPIRNEGLEPLTPDSTPTALDQGLSPWHELFESAVLDFIEFSDRLVRTIDNGGPLEDLKGIDLFEAIETLEFQRAASEHPSPEMGAELSALLASISASLHAYLRGDTDLAKQQKSVYSEYREMWFQRLRQFPQDIDRIIRLRRA
;
A
#
# COMPACT_ATOMS: atom_id res chain seq x y z
N MET A 1 35.07 -14.63 -29.49
CA MET A 1 35.90 -13.85 -28.55
C MET A 1 35.13 -12.70 -27.91
N LEU A 2 34.34 -11.92 -28.67
CA LEU A 2 33.52 -10.80 -28.14
C LEU A 2 32.54 -11.17 -26.99
N PRO A 3 31.74 -12.25 -27.05
CA PRO A 3 30.74 -12.52 -26.00
C PRO A 3 31.36 -12.92 -24.66
N VAL A 4 32.52 -13.61 -24.69
CA VAL A 4 33.27 -13.98 -23.48
C VAL A 4 33.83 -12.73 -22.78
N LEU A 5 34.27 -11.73 -23.55
CA LEU A 5 34.74 -10.45 -23.02
C LEU A 5 33.62 -9.65 -22.35
N VAL A 6 32.41 -9.67 -22.92
CA VAL A 6 31.24 -9.01 -22.33
C VAL A 6 30.85 -9.68 -21.01
N CYS A 7 30.78 -11.02 -20.97
CA CYS A 7 30.48 -11.76 -19.74
C CYS A 7 31.54 -11.52 -18.64
N ALA A 8 32.82 -11.50 -19.02
CA ALA A 8 33.91 -11.20 -18.09
C ALA A 8 33.80 -9.77 -17.52
N GLY A 9 33.46 -8.79 -18.37
CA GLY A 9 33.22 -7.41 -17.94
C GLY A 9 32.06 -7.29 -16.95
N CYS A 10 30.94 -7.95 -17.22
CA CYS A 10 29.78 -7.94 -16.32
C CYS A 10 30.11 -8.56 -14.94
N LEU A 11 30.85 -9.67 -14.91
CA LEU A 11 31.23 -10.32 -13.65
C LEU A 11 32.14 -9.44 -12.79
N VAL A 12 33.07 -8.71 -13.41
CA VAL A 12 33.96 -7.77 -12.69
C VAL A 12 33.15 -6.63 -12.07
N ILE A 13 32.16 -6.08 -12.77
CA ILE A 13 31.28 -5.03 -12.24
C ILE A 13 30.48 -5.55 -11.03
N ILE A 14 29.91 -6.75 -11.12
CA ILE A 14 29.15 -7.36 -10.03
C ILE A 14 30.04 -7.57 -8.80
N ILE A 15 31.25 -8.11 -8.99
CA ILE A 15 32.22 -8.33 -7.90
C ILE A 15 32.62 -7.00 -7.25
N PHE A 16 32.86 -5.97 -8.06
CA PHE A 16 33.23 -4.65 -7.56
C PHE A 16 32.11 -3.99 -6.73
N VAL A 17 30.87 -4.07 -7.21
CA VAL A 17 29.68 -3.58 -6.46
C VAL A 17 29.52 -4.38 -5.16
N TYR A 18 29.65 -5.71 -5.22
CA TYR A 18 29.53 -6.58 -4.06
C TYR A 18 30.59 -6.30 -2.98
N LEU A 19 31.85 -6.07 -3.38
CA LEU A 19 32.91 -5.70 -2.44
C LEU A 19 32.69 -4.31 -1.83
N LYS A 20 32.19 -3.35 -2.62
CA LYS A 20 31.91 -1.98 -2.16
C LYS A 20 30.70 -1.90 -1.23
N THR A 21 29.69 -2.75 -1.39
CA THR A 21 28.54 -2.80 -0.47
C THR A 21 28.90 -3.49 0.84
N ARG A 22 29.85 -4.44 0.84
CA ARG A 22 30.29 -5.13 2.06
C ARG A 22 31.06 -4.23 3.03
N THR A 23 31.79 -3.22 2.54
CA THR A 23 32.56 -2.31 3.40
C THR A 23 31.73 -1.21 4.09
N LYS A 24 30.45 -1.05 3.73
CA LYS A 24 29.56 -0.04 4.34
C LYS A 24 28.59 -0.60 5.39
N SER A 25 28.67 -1.87 5.75
CA SER A 25 27.82 -2.45 6.80
C SER A 25 28.49 -2.35 8.18
N GLU A 26 28.78 -1.14 8.64
CA GLU A 26 28.76 -0.90 10.08
C GLU A 26 27.28 -0.79 10.49
N ARG A 27 26.77 -1.87 11.08
CA ARG A 27 25.48 -1.85 11.77
C ARG A 27 25.57 -0.82 12.90
N LYS A 28 25.13 0.41 12.64
CA LYS A 28 24.75 1.33 13.72
C LYS A 28 23.64 0.65 14.50
N ALA A 29 23.97 0.15 15.69
CA ALA A 29 23.01 -0.38 16.62
C ALA A 29 21.95 0.69 16.88
N PHE A 30 20.69 0.36 16.61
CA PHE A 30 19.55 1.14 17.09
C PHE A 30 19.65 1.21 18.62
N SER A 31 20.05 2.36 19.14
CA SER A 31 19.98 2.65 20.57
C SER A 31 18.52 2.88 20.92
N ILE A 32 17.86 1.83 21.44
CA ILE A 32 16.56 1.94 22.09
C ILE A 32 16.72 2.95 23.25
N PRO A 33 15.96 4.05 23.28
CA PRO A 33 15.94 4.92 24.46
C PRO A 33 15.51 4.08 25.67
N LYS A 34 16.32 4.07 26.73
CA LYS A 34 16.00 3.41 28.00
C LYS A 34 14.62 3.89 28.46
N SER A 35 13.62 3.02 28.36
CA SER A 35 12.34 3.16 29.05
C SER A 35 12.65 3.42 30.52
N GLN A 36 12.33 4.64 30.96
CA GLN A 36 12.45 5.01 32.36
C GLN A 36 11.54 4.09 33.17
N SER A 37 12.17 3.42 34.12
CA SER A 37 11.56 2.65 35.19
C SER A 37 10.30 3.34 35.72
N ILE A 38 9.15 2.71 35.47
CA ILE A 38 7.91 3.00 36.18
C ILE A 38 8.12 2.53 37.62
N LYS A 39 8.41 3.46 38.53
CA LYS A 39 8.21 3.26 39.97
C LYS A 39 6.71 3.44 40.25
N PRO A 40 6.04 2.52 40.97
CA PRO A 40 4.68 2.74 41.39
C PRO A 40 4.68 3.71 42.57
N ILE A 41 4.19 4.93 42.37
CA ILE A 41 3.93 5.87 43.47
C ILE A 41 2.45 6.22 43.44
N ARG A 42 1.72 5.50 44.30
CA ARG A 42 0.58 5.89 45.13
C ARG A 42 0.06 7.33 44.92
N ASN A 43 -1.19 7.42 44.49
CA ASN A 43 -2.06 8.59 44.49
C ASN A 43 -1.91 9.44 45.76
N GLU A 44 -1.65 10.74 45.63
CA GLU A 44 -2.37 11.83 46.32
C GLU A 44 -2.18 13.16 45.54
N GLY A 45 -3.28 13.75 45.05
CA GLY A 45 -3.45 15.21 44.96
C GLY A 45 -2.86 16.00 43.79
N LEU A 46 -3.79 16.66 43.08
CA LEU A 46 -3.69 17.99 42.44
C LEU A 46 -3.35 18.10 40.93
N GLU A 47 -4.24 18.84 40.26
CA GLU A 47 -4.23 19.41 38.90
C GLU A 47 -4.55 18.48 37.70
N PRO A 48 -5.60 18.79 36.89
CA PRO A 48 -5.85 18.10 35.64
C PRO A 48 -4.81 18.58 34.62
N LEU A 49 -3.83 17.72 34.33
CA LEU A 49 -2.99 17.85 33.16
C LEU A 49 -3.90 17.77 31.92
N THR A 50 -4.22 18.93 31.36
CA THR A 50 -4.70 19.02 29.98
C THR A 50 -3.73 18.24 29.10
N PRO A 51 -4.18 17.25 28.33
CA PRO A 51 -3.32 16.67 27.32
C PRO A 51 -3.04 17.81 26.34
N ASP A 52 -1.78 18.21 26.22
CA ASP A 52 -1.32 19.04 25.11
C ASP A 52 -1.54 18.22 23.83
N SER A 53 -2.74 18.33 23.29
CA SER A 53 -3.17 17.86 21.98
C SER A 53 -2.51 18.72 20.92
N THR A 54 -1.18 18.78 20.88
CA THR A 54 -0.49 19.36 19.74
C THR A 54 -0.52 18.27 18.66
N PRO A 55 -1.33 18.41 17.60
CA PRO A 55 -1.39 17.39 16.56
C PRO A 55 0.00 17.20 15.99
N THR A 56 0.45 15.96 15.97
CA THR A 56 1.72 15.58 15.35
C THR A 56 1.69 16.07 13.90
N ALA A 57 2.82 16.45 13.31
CA ALA A 57 2.86 16.92 11.90
C ALA A 57 2.20 15.92 10.92
N LEU A 58 2.16 14.64 11.30
CA LEU A 58 1.49 13.55 10.59
C LEU A 58 -0.05 13.65 10.66
N ASP A 59 -0.60 14.06 11.81
CA ASP A 59 -2.05 14.27 12.00
C ASP A 59 -2.54 15.50 11.23
N GLN A 60 -1.68 16.51 11.03
CA GLN A 60 -2.03 17.74 10.33
C GLN A 60 -2.26 17.52 8.82
N GLY A 61 -1.57 16.55 8.21
CA GLY A 61 -1.75 16.21 6.80
C GLY A 61 -2.80 15.13 6.54
N LEU A 62 -3.17 14.35 7.56
CA LEU A 62 -4.00 13.16 7.40
C LEU A 62 -5.49 13.49 7.26
N SER A 63 -6.05 14.35 8.12
CA SER A 63 -7.46 14.73 8.01
C SER A 63 -7.81 15.38 6.65
N PRO A 64 -7.03 16.36 6.15
CA PRO A 64 -7.28 16.94 4.83
C PRO A 64 -7.12 15.92 3.68
N TRP A 65 -6.21 14.95 3.83
CA TRP A 65 -6.07 13.88 2.84
C TRP A 65 -7.32 13.00 2.79
N HIS A 66 -7.88 12.62 3.94
CA HIS A 66 -9.12 11.82 4.00
C HIS A 66 -10.31 12.56 3.39
N GLU A 67 -10.46 13.86 3.68
CA GLU A 67 -11.51 14.69 3.10
C GLU A 67 -11.42 14.76 1.56
N LEU A 68 -10.20 14.74 1.01
CA LEU A 68 -9.98 14.86 -0.42
C LEU A 68 -10.03 13.51 -1.16
N PHE A 69 -9.54 12.43 -0.55
CA PHE A 69 -9.22 11.18 -1.26
C PHE A 69 -9.95 9.94 -0.76
N GLU A 70 -10.70 9.98 0.35
CA GLU A 70 -11.43 8.80 0.84
C GLU A 70 -12.39 8.26 -0.23
N SER A 71 -13.13 9.13 -0.92
CA SER A 71 -14.03 8.71 -1.99
C SER A 71 -13.27 8.06 -3.14
N ALA A 72 -12.14 8.62 -3.55
CA ALA A 72 -11.32 8.07 -4.63
C ALA A 72 -10.79 6.66 -4.29
N VAL A 73 -10.38 6.44 -3.04
CA VAL A 73 -9.98 5.11 -2.55
C VAL A 73 -11.15 4.13 -2.58
N LEU A 74 -12.33 4.54 -2.12
CA LEU A 74 -13.52 3.68 -2.13
C LEU A 74 -14.03 3.39 -3.54
N ASP A 75 -13.99 4.37 -4.44
CA ASP A 75 -14.36 4.24 -5.86
C ASP A 75 -13.45 3.24 -6.57
N PHE A 76 -12.14 3.34 -6.34
CA PHE A 76 -11.18 2.40 -6.89
C PHE A 76 -11.35 0.98 -6.35
N ILE A 77 -11.61 0.83 -5.04
CA ILE A 77 -11.89 -0.49 -4.45
C ILE A 77 -13.16 -1.08 -5.07
N GLU A 78 -14.22 -0.30 -5.22
CA GLU A 78 -15.47 -0.78 -5.82
C GLU A 78 -15.29 -1.17 -7.29
N PHE A 79 -14.57 -0.37 -8.06
CA PHE A 79 -14.19 -0.67 -9.44
C PHE A 79 -13.36 -1.96 -9.52
N SER A 80 -12.37 -2.11 -8.64
CA SER A 80 -11.51 -3.29 -8.55
C SER A 80 -12.30 -4.55 -8.16
N ASP A 81 -13.25 -4.44 -7.23
CA ASP A 81 -14.12 -5.56 -6.82
C ASP A 81 -15.01 -6.03 -7.97
N ARG A 82 -15.53 -5.11 -8.80
CA ARG A 82 -16.26 -5.46 -10.01
C ARG A 82 -15.35 -6.22 -10.98
N LEU A 83 -14.12 -5.75 -11.18
CA LEU A 83 -13.16 -6.40 -12.06
C LEU A 83 -12.80 -7.81 -11.59
N VAL A 84 -12.51 -7.97 -10.29
CA VAL A 84 -12.22 -9.27 -9.66
C VAL A 84 -13.37 -10.24 -9.84
N ARG A 85 -14.62 -9.81 -9.62
CA ARG A 85 -15.81 -10.63 -9.84
C ARG A 85 -15.98 -11.05 -11.30
N THR A 86 -15.70 -10.16 -12.25
CA THR A 86 -15.73 -10.50 -13.67
C THR A 86 -14.70 -11.57 -14.01
N ILE A 87 -13.49 -11.46 -13.45
CA ILE A 87 -12.43 -12.48 -13.59
C ILE A 87 -12.87 -13.83 -12.96
N ASP A 88 -13.46 -13.81 -11.76
CA ASP A 88 -13.92 -15.02 -11.06
C ASP A 88 -15.06 -15.74 -11.79
N ASN A 89 -15.95 -14.97 -12.42
CA ASN A 89 -17.06 -15.51 -13.20
C ASN A 89 -16.66 -15.98 -14.61
N GLY A 90 -15.37 -15.91 -14.95
CA GLY A 90 -14.88 -16.30 -16.28
C GLY A 90 -15.38 -15.36 -17.38
N GLY A 91 -15.48 -14.06 -17.09
CA GLY A 91 -15.96 -13.05 -18.03
C GLY A 91 -15.21 -13.08 -19.37
N PRO A 92 -15.86 -12.67 -20.48
CA PRO A 92 -15.27 -12.72 -21.81
C PRO A 92 -13.92 -12.00 -21.86
N LEU A 93 -12.92 -12.65 -22.48
CA LEU A 93 -11.58 -12.08 -22.61
C LEU A 93 -11.60 -10.78 -23.42
N GLU A 94 -12.50 -10.67 -24.39
CA GLU A 94 -12.67 -9.50 -25.24
C GLU A 94 -13.11 -8.28 -24.43
N ASP A 95 -14.04 -8.46 -23.50
CA ASP A 95 -14.53 -7.40 -22.61
C ASP A 95 -13.41 -6.90 -21.68
N LEU A 96 -12.61 -7.83 -21.15
CA LEU A 96 -11.51 -7.51 -20.24
C LEU A 96 -10.27 -6.95 -20.94
N LYS A 97 -10.02 -7.32 -22.21
CA LYS A 97 -8.93 -6.74 -23.03
C LYS A 97 -9.18 -5.28 -23.37
N GLY A 98 -10.44 -4.85 -23.45
CA GLY A 98 -10.82 -3.47 -23.70
C GLY A 98 -10.61 -2.54 -22.50
N ILE A 99 -10.32 -3.10 -21.31
CA ILE A 99 -10.11 -2.31 -20.10
C ILE A 99 -8.66 -1.84 -20.06
N ASP A 100 -8.46 -0.53 -20.24
CA ASP A 100 -7.23 0.11 -19.82
C ASP A 100 -7.36 0.53 -18.36
N LEU A 101 -6.74 -0.26 -17.47
CA LEU A 101 -6.81 -0.03 -16.03
C LEU A 101 -6.17 1.30 -15.64
N PHE A 102 -5.09 1.71 -16.31
CA PHE A 102 -4.32 2.90 -15.91
C PHE A 102 -4.97 4.21 -16.39
N GLU A 103 -5.78 4.14 -17.44
CA GLU A 103 -6.55 5.28 -17.96
C GLU A 103 -7.95 5.39 -17.35
N ALA A 104 -8.38 4.42 -16.53
CA ALA A 104 -9.65 4.51 -15.81
C ALA A 104 -9.64 5.69 -14.82
N ILE A 105 -10.72 6.47 -14.80
CA ILE A 105 -10.85 7.66 -13.95
C ILE A 105 -10.62 7.31 -12.47
N GLU A 106 -11.19 6.19 -12.02
CA GLU A 106 -11.02 5.68 -10.67
C GLU A 106 -9.55 5.38 -10.34
N THR A 107 -8.78 4.89 -11.32
CA THR A 107 -7.35 4.62 -11.14
C THR A 107 -6.52 5.90 -11.08
N LEU A 108 -6.83 6.90 -11.91
CA LEU A 108 -6.09 8.16 -11.94
C LEU A 108 -6.21 8.92 -10.61
N GLU A 109 -7.43 9.05 -10.09
CA GLU A 109 -7.66 9.70 -8.79
C GLU A 109 -7.05 8.87 -7.64
N PHE A 110 -7.07 7.54 -7.75
CA PHE A 110 -6.42 6.67 -6.77
C PHE A 110 -4.88 6.78 -6.77
N GLN A 111 -4.25 6.89 -7.95
CA GLN A 111 -2.82 7.13 -8.05
C GLN A 111 -2.42 8.47 -7.44
N ARG A 112 -3.28 9.48 -7.61
CA ARG A 112 -3.13 10.77 -6.95
C ARG A 112 -3.23 10.63 -5.43
N ALA A 113 -4.24 9.93 -4.93
CA ALA A 113 -4.40 9.62 -3.50
C ALA A 113 -3.15 8.93 -2.93
N ALA A 114 -2.58 7.96 -3.65
CA ALA A 114 -1.38 7.24 -3.27
C ALA A 114 -0.13 8.15 -3.21
N SER A 115 0.05 9.02 -4.19
CA SER A 115 1.23 9.90 -4.27
C SER A 115 1.18 11.09 -3.30
N GLU A 116 -0.02 11.57 -2.97
CA GLU A 116 -0.23 12.68 -2.03
C GLU A 116 -0.43 12.24 -0.58
N HIS A 117 -0.37 10.93 -0.28
CA HIS A 117 -0.56 10.43 1.07
C HIS A 117 0.55 10.95 2.03
N PRO A 118 0.21 11.52 3.20
CA PRO A 118 1.18 12.15 4.11
C PRO A 118 2.19 11.16 4.72
N SER A 119 1.84 9.88 4.81
CA SER A 119 2.79 8.78 5.06
C SER A 119 3.18 8.10 3.73
N PRO A 120 4.48 8.11 3.36
CA PRO A 120 4.97 7.42 2.17
C PRO A 120 4.74 5.91 2.19
N GLU A 121 4.82 5.29 3.37
CA GLU A 121 4.61 3.85 3.56
C GLU A 121 3.18 3.48 3.17
N MET A 122 2.21 4.27 3.62
CA MET A 122 0.79 4.09 3.28
C MET A 122 0.54 4.37 1.79
N GLY A 123 1.16 5.40 1.21
CA GLY A 123 1.10 5.64 -0.24
C GLY A 123 1.64 4.46 -1.07
N ALA A 124 2.71 3.81 -0.61
CA ALA A 124 3.25 2.61 -1.23
C ALA A 124 2.29 1.42 -1.14
N GLU A 125 1.56 1.27 -0.03
CA GLU A 125 0.54 0.22 0.11
C GLU A 125 -0.68 0.46 -0.80
N LEU A 126 -1.12 1.71 -1.00
CA LEU A 126 -2.13 2.03 -2.03
C LEU A 126 -1.61 1.64 -3.41
N SER A 127 -0.37 1.99 -3.73
CA SER A 127 0.26 1.61 -5.00
C SER A 127 0.34 0.08 -5.18
N ALA A 128 0.60 -0.66 -4.09
CA ALA A 128 0.60 -2.12 -4.10
C ALA A 128 -0.79 -2.71 -4.34
N LEU A 129 -1.85 -2.10 -3.80
CA LEU A 129 -3.24 -2.47 -4.09
C LEU A 129 -3.52 -2.37 -5.60
N LEU A 130 -3.20 -1.24 -6.23
CA LEU A 130 -3.34 -1.06 -7.68
C LEU A 130 -2.51 -2.08 -8.48
N ALA A 131 -1.25 -2.28 -8.09
CA ALA A 131 -0.35 -3.22 -8.76
C ALA A 131 -0.88 -4.65 -8.71
N SER A 132 -1.47 -5.08 -7.58
CA SER A 132 -2.05 -6.42 -7.44
C SER A 132 -3.26 -6.64 -8.37
N ILE A 133 -4.13 -5.64 -8.52
CA ILE A 133 -5.25 -5.70 -9.46
C ILE A 133 -4.75 -5.74 -10.91
N SER A 134 -3.83 -4.85 -11.28
CA SER A 134 -3.21 -4.84 -12.60
C SER A 134 -2.57 -6.19 -12.94
N ALA A 135 -1.80 -6.74 -12.00
CA ALA A 135 -1.15 -8.04 -12.18
C ALA A 135 -2.18 -9.17 -12.32
N SER A 136 -3.28 -9.13 -11.56
CA SER A 136 -4.35 -10.12 -11.67
C SER A 136 -5.04 -10.09 -13.04
N LEU A 137 -5.36 -8.90 -13.55
CA LEU A 137 -5.95 -8.71 -14.87
C LEU A 137 -5.01 -9.22 -15.96
N HIS A 138 -3.74 -8.78 -15.95
CA HIS A 138 -2.76 -9.20 -16.94
C HIS A 138 -2.44 -10.70 -16.89
N ALA A 139 -2.48 -11.32 -15.71
CA ALA A 139 -2.34 -12.78 -15.58
C ALA A 139 -3.54 -13.50 -16.20
N TYR A 140 -4.77 -13.06 -15.89
CA TYR A 140 -5.98 -13.62 -16.46
C TYR A 140 -6.02 -13.50 -17.99
N LEU A 141 -5.68 -12.32 -18.54
CA LEU A 141 -5.63 -12.09 -19.98
C LEU A 141 -4.61 -12.98 -20.71
N ARG A 142 -3.57 -13.44 -20.00
CA ARG A 142 -2.56 -14.39 -20.52
C ARG A 142 -2.95 -15.86 -20.31
N GLY A 143 -4.07 -16.13 -19.66
CA GLY A 143 -4.50 -17.49 -19.29
C GLY A 143 -3.75 -18.07 -18.09
N ASP A 144 -3.01 -17.26 -17.34
CA ASP A 144 -2.30 -17.68 -16.12
C ASP A 144 -3.24 -17.56 -14.91
N THR A 145 -4.09 -18.58 -14.74
CA THR A 145 -5.14 -18.60 -13.71
C THR A 145 -4.59 -18.69 -12.29
N ASP A 146 -3.46 -19.37 -12.10
CA ASP A 146 -2.85 -19.54 -10.79
C ASP A 146 -2.24 -18.22 -10.30
N LEU A 147 -1.52 -17.53 -11.18
CA LEU A 147 -1.01 -16.20 -10.88
C LEU A 147 -2.16 -15.21 -10.67
N ALA A 148 -3.19 -15.24 -11.52
CA ALA A 148 -4.36 -14.38 -11.35
C ALA A 148 -5.02 -14.60 -9.98
N LYS A 149 -5.16 -15.86 -9.54
CA LYS A 149 -5.70 -16.20 -8.21
C LYS A 149 -4.79 -15.69 -7.08
N GLN A 150 -3.48 -15.84 -7.21
CA GLN A 150 -2.53 -15.34 -6.24
C GLN A 150 -2.63 -13.81 -6.08
N GLN A 151 -2.64 -13.08 -7.19
CA GLN A 151 -2.68 -11.61 -7.16
C GLN A 151 -4.02 -11.08 -6.63
N LYS A 152 -5.14 -11.76 -6.91
CA LYS A 152 -6.44 -11.46 -6.28
C LYS A 152 -6.44 -11.64 -4.76
N SER A 153 -5.72 -12.65 -4.26
CA SER A 153 -5.54 -12.84 -2.81
C SER A 153 -4.78 -11.67 -2.19
N VAL A 154 -3.67 -11.27 -2.83
CA VAL A 154 -2.87 -10.11 -2.39
C VAL A 154 -3.71 -8.83 -2.40
N TYR A 155 -4.49 -8.59 -3.45
CA TYR A 155 -5.45 -7.48 -3.49
C TYR A 155 -6.40 -7.52 -2.30
N SER A 156 -6.99 -8.68 -2.02
CA SER A 156 -7.97 -8.85 -0.93
C SER A 156 -7.36 -8.55 0.44
N GLU A 157 -6.09 -8.91 0.65
CA GLU A 157 -5.34 -8.59 1.87
C GLU A 157 -5.15 -7.08 2.04
N TYR A 158 -4.64 -6.38 1.01
CA TYR A 158 -4.48 -4.93 1.05
C TYR A 158 -5.83 -4.21 1.24
N ARG A 159 -6.87 -4.65 0.54
CA ARG A 159 -8.23 -4.11 0.64
C ARG A 159 -8.77 -4.16 2.07
N GLU A 160 -8.62 -5.30 2.74
CA GLU A 160 -9.07 -5.47 4.12
C GLU A 160 -8.28 -4.58 5.09
N MET A 161 -6.95 -4.49 4.93
CA MET A 161 -6.14 -3.55 5.71
C MET A 161 -6.61 -2.10 5.53
N TRP A 162 -6.91 -1.70 4.30
CA TRP A 162 -7.39 -0.35 3.99
C TRP A 162 -8.76 -0.04 4.60
N PHE A 163 -9.70 -0.99 4.61
CA PHE A 163 -10.97 -0.77 5.32
C PHE A 163 -10.79 -0.59 6.83
N GLN A 164 -9.83 -1.27 7.46
CA GLN A 164 -9.57 -1.10 8.88
C GLN A 164 -9.06 0.31 9.20
N ARG A 165 -8.30 0.91 8.29
CA ARG A 165 -7.76 2.27 8.41
C ARG A 165 -8.81 3.33 8.11
N LEU A 166 -9.55 3.19 7.01
CA LEU A 166 -10.62 4.13 6.64
C LEU A 166 -11.68 4.24 7.73
N ARG A 167 -11.98 3.15 8.46
CA ARG A 167 -12.91 3.19 9.61
C ARG A 167 -12.48 4.10 10.76
N GLN A 168 -11.20 4.41 10.87
CA GLN A 168 -10.68 5.31 11.90
C GLN A 168 -11.03 6.77 11.58
N PHE A 169 -11.42 7.06 10.33
CA PHE A 169 -11.77 8.39 9.82
C PHE A 169 -13.17 8.32 9.19
N PRO A 170 -14.24 8.29 10.01
CA PRO A 170 -15.58 7.94 9.56
C PRO A 170 -16.25 9.06 8.74
N GLN A 171 -15.90 9.21 7.45
CA GLN A 171 -16.66 10.05 6.53
C GLN A 171 -17.77 9.23 5.83
N ASP A 172 -17.48 8.00 5.37
CA ASP A 172 -18.49 7.11 4.74
C ASP A 172 -18.45 5.65 5.27
N ILE A 173 -18.78 5.50 6.56
CA ILE A 173 -18.78 4.19 7.24
C ILE A 173 -19.78 3.21 6.62
N ASP A 174 -20.94 3.67 6.18
CA ASP A 174 -21.96 2.80 5.60
C ASP A 174 -21.48 2.19 4.28
N ARG A 175 -20.82 2.97 3.42
CA ARG A 175 -20.21 2.44 2.19
C ARG A 175 -19.10 1.46 2.49
N ILE A 176 -18.23 1.75 3.47
CA ILE A 176 -17.18 0.83 3.91
C ILE A 176 -17.77 -0.51 4.39
N ILE A 177 -18.87 -0.48 5.17
CA ILE A 177 -19.56 -1.70 5.63
C ILE A 177 -20.14 -2.48 4.46
N ARG A 178 -20.77 -1.81 3.49
CA ARG A 178 -21.34 -2.45 2.29
C ARG A 178 -20.25 -3.10 1.46
N LEU A 179 -19.18 -2.38 1.15
CA LEU A 179 -18.08 -2.89 0.34
C LEU A 179 -17.42 -4.09 1.02
N ARG A 180 -17.13 -4.06 2.31
CA ARG A 180 -16.53 -5.23 2.99
C ARG A 180 -17.36 -6.52 2.91
N ARG A 181 -18.69 -6.42 2.78
CA ARG A 181 -19.60 -7.57 2.64
C ARG A 181 -19.75 -8.06 1.19
N ALA A 182 -19.39 -7.21 0.23
CA ALA A 182 -19.38 -7.48 -1.19
C ALA A 182 -18.16 -8.34 -1.56
#